data_AF-A0A9P3LB85-F1
#
_entry.id   AF-A0A9P3LB85-F1
#
_cell.length_a   1.000
_cell.length_b   1.000
_cell.length_c   1.000
_cell.angle_alpha   90.00
_cell.angle_beta   90.00
_cell.angle_gamma   90.00
#
_symmetry.space_group_name_H-M   'P 1'
#
loop_
_entity.id
_entity.type
_entity.pdbx_description
1 polymer ?
#
loop_
_entity_poly.entity_id
_entity_poly.type
_entity_poly.pdbx_seq_one_letter_code
_entity_poly.pdbx_strand_id
1 'polypeptide(L)'
;MQMVSTLINGKQWRVPIPRATTLEHIRIELLNLGAEYVWLDVLCLRQRDRLEDEARRIEEWKIDVPTIGYIYQGSPYGRPCITYFNGLGLALDTCPAALASPQHWFNRVWTLQESLSSWLPGGLSGTPQPGDAALFAGFGSLARLTRDALVPEMMRRLCTNELDRIAGLAYCLRCTTLPLYSEAVAVEDAWQLLLKHISHVWRMDVFLRYTVDVPFAIHPSWKGLVEARPALRDSLVSSLKGNLWLVDKSQLHSAHLWQYYHDAKSFPLCKIVCHNYAAGIARASPRIELEFCFDAEEANVPRLRLSPLELQGILVQGATYKTLRLPIHQEVIWVLVEPLNGAQWWTNTLEVLKWAVVRFSPKDSVRLSEVYRGRGQDAAGRPRATPM
;
A
#
# COMPACT_ATOMS: atom_id res chain seq x y z
N MET A 1 -23.68 -17.96 19.19
CA MET A 1 -23.95 -18.43 17.81
C MET A 1 -24.64 -19.80 17.84
N GLN A 2 -25.26 -20.18 16.74
CA GLN A 2 -25.78 -21.50 16.38
C GLN A 2 -25.26 -21.88 14.99
N MET A 3 -25.14 -23.17 14.69
CA MET A 3 -24.70 -23.66 13.37
C MET A 3 -25.92 -24.16 12.59
N VAL A 4 -26.14 -23.65 11.38
CA VAL A 4 -27.27 -24.04 10.52
C VAL A 4 -26.80 -24.72 9.24
N SER A 5 -27.52 -25.75 8.80
CA SER A 5 -27.31 -26.38 7.49
C SER A 5 -28.18 -25.68 6.45
N THR A 6 -27.62 -25.39 5.27
CA THR A 6 -28.31 -24.58 4.25
C THR A 6 -28.37 -25.33 2.92
N LEU A 7 -29.41 -25.09 2.12
CA LEU A 7 -29.49 -25.62 0.76
C LEU A 7 -28.58 -24.85 -0.21
N ILE A 8 -28.27 -23.58 0.09
CA ILE A 8 -27.46 -22.69 -0.75
C ILE A 8 -26.06 -23.29 -0.99
N ASN A 9 -25.45 -23.86 0.04
CA ASN A 9 -24.17 -24.56 -0.07
C ASN A 9 -24.30 -26.07 -0.23
N GLY A 10 -25.47 -26.57 -0.66
CA GLY A 10 -25.73 -28.00 -0.84
C GLY A 10 -25.60 -28.82 0.44
N LYS A 11 -25.78 -28.21 1.62
CA LYS A 11 -25.56 -28.81 2.94
C LYS A 11 -24.13 -29.33 3.17
N GLN A 12 -23.15 -28.84 2.40
CA GLN A 12 -21.77 -29.31 2.46
C GLN A 12 -20.99 -28.75 3.66
N TRP A 13 -21.39 -27.61 4.21
CA TRP A 13 -20.84 -27.06 5.45
C TRP A 13 -21.94 -26.36 6.25
N ARG A 14 -21.77 -26.26 7.57
CA ARG A 14 -22.70 -25.48 8.40
C ARG A 14 -22.23 -24.03 8.49
N VAL A 15 -23.16 -23.13 8.72
CA VAL A 15 -22.89 -21.70 8.83
C VAL A 15 -23.23 -21.18 10.23
N PRO A 16 -22.33 -20.44 10.89
CA PRO A 16 -22.63 -19.79 12.16
C PRO A 16 -23.54 -18.59 11.96
N ILE A 17 -24.67 -18.56 12.67
CA ILE A 17 -25.54 -17.38 12.80
C ILE A 17 -25.86 -17.07 14.27
N PRO A 18 -26.30 -15.85 14.61
CA PRO A 18 -26.79 -15.55 15.95
C PRO A 18 -27.96 -16.43 16.37
N ARG A 19 -28.05 -16.73 17.69
CA ARG A 19 -29.17 -17.55 18.23
C ARG A 19 -30.50 -16.81 18.23
N ALA A 20 -30.44 -15.48 18.28
CA ALA A 20 -31.62 -14.62 18.30
C ALA A 20 -32.24 -14.39 16.91
N THR A 21 -31.78 -15.09 15.87
CA THR A 21 -32.27 -14.90 14.50
C THR A 21 -32.35 -16.21 13.73
N THR A 22 -32.98 -16.16 12.56
CA THR A 22 -33.10 -17.27 11.60
C THR A 22 -32.81 -16.76 10.19
N LEU A 23 -32.49 -17.66 9.26
CA LEU A 23 -32.38 -17.29 7.84
C LEU A 23 -33.69 -16.75 7.27
N GLU A 24 -34.83 -17.15 7.83
CA GLU A 24 -36.14 -16.66 7.42
C GLU A 24 -36.35 -15.20 7.84
N HIS A 25 -35.88 -14.79 9.02
CA HIS A 25 -35.93 -13.38 9.43
C HIS A 25 -35.14 -12.48 8.46
N ILE A 26 -33.93 -12.92 8.09
CA ILE A 26 -33.08 -12.20 7.13
C ILE A 26 -33.76 -12.14 5.77
N ARG A 27 -34.34 -13.27 5.32
CA ARG A 27 -35.08 -13.33 4.05
C ARG A 27 -36.24 -12.34 4.03
N ILE A 28 -37.07 -12.30 5.07
CA ILE A 28 -38.23 -11.38 5.17
C ILE A 28 -37.75 -9.93 5.10
N GLU A 29 -36.68 -9.58 5.82
CA GLU A 29 -36.13 -8.23 5.79
C GLU A 29 -35.65 -7.84 4.38
N LEU A 30 -34.86 -8.70 3.74
CA LEU A 30 -34.33 -8.44 2.39
C LEU A 30 -35.46 -8.36 1.35
N LEU A 31 -36.52 -9.17 1.49
CA LEU A 31 -37.73 -9.07 0.66
C LEU A 31 -38.45 -7.73 0.85
N ASN A 32 -38.56 -7.24 2.09
CA ASN A 32 -39.15 -5.92 2.37
C ASN A 32 -38.31 -4.77 1.81
N LEU A 33 -37.00 -4.97 1.66
CA LEU A 33 -36.09 -4.06 0.96
C LEU A 33 -36.14 -4.20 -0.58
N GLY A 34 -37.00 -5.09 -1.09
CA GLY A 34 -37.22 -5.30 -2.52
C GLY A 34 -36.21 -6.24 -3.19
N ALA A 35 -35.44 -7.02 -2.42
CA ALA A 35 -34.48 -7.95 -2.98
C ALA A 35 -35.17 -9.21 -3.55
N GLU A 36 -34.94 -9.51 -4.83
CA GLU A 36 -35.37 -10.77 -5.45
C GLU A 36 -34.28 -11.86 -5.36
N TYR A 37 -33.02 -11.45 -5.49
CA TYR A 37 -31.84 -12.30 -5.41
C TYR A 37 -30.79 -11.63 -4.53
N VAL A 38 -30.18 -12.40 -3.65
CA VAL A 38 -29.11 -11.93 -2.78
C VAL A 38 -27.95 -12.91 -2.82
N TRP A 39 -26.76 -12.36 -2.88
CA TRP A 39 -25.54 -13.09 -2.56
C TRP A 39 -25.22 -12.77 -1.09
N LEU A 40 -25.05 -13.81 -0.26
CA LEU A 40 -24.84 -13.67 1.17
C LEU A 40 -23.49 -14.28 1.54
N ASP A 41 -22.53 -13.41 1.85
CA ASP A 41 -21.12 -13.72 2.09
C ASP A 41 -20.87 -14.94 2.97
N VAL A 42 -21.48 -15.00 4.15
CA VAL A 42 -21.26 -16.04 5.14
C VAL A 42 -21.82 -17.40 4.70
N LEU A 43 -22.80 -17.39 3.78
CA LEU A 43 -23.34 -18.62 3.18
C LEU A 43 -22.51 -19.08 1.97
N CYS A 44 -21.92 -18.13 1.24
CA CYS A 44 -21.18 -18.38 0.01
C CYS A 44 -19.70 -18.69 0.24
N LEU A 45 -19.14 -18.26 1.36
CA LEU A 45 -17.79 -18.65 1.79
C LEU A 45 -17.85 -19.84 2.73
N ARG A 46 -17.05 -20.87 2.44
CA ARG A 46 -16.86 -21.99 3.37
C ARG A 46 -16.30 -21.49 4.69
N GLN A 47 -17.07 -21.67 5.75
CA GLN A 47 -16.68 -21.28 7.10
C GLN A 47 -15.87 -22.41 7.75
N ARG A 48 -15.09 -22.05 8.77
CA ARG A 48 -14.48 -23.06 9.66
C ARG A 48 -15.58 -23.85 10.35
N ASP A 49 -15.57 -25.17 10.18
CA ASP A 49 -16.53 -26.08 10.79
C ASP A 49 -15.85 -27.39 11.22
N ARG A 50 -15.83 -28.39 10.33
CA ARG A 50 -15.32 -29.72 10.62
C ARG A 50 -13.90 -29.88 10.13
N LEU A 51 -13.08 -30.59 10.91
CA LEU A 51 -11.67 -30.85 10.57
C LEU A 51 -11.49 -31.52 9.20
N GLU A 52 -12.40 -32.42 8.83
CA GLU A 52 -12.39 -33.12 7.54
C GLU A 52 -12.59 -32.20 6.32
N ASP A 53 -13.21 -31.03 6.51
CA ASP A 53 -13.49 -30.05 5.46
C ASP A 53 -12.45 -28.92 5.37
N GLU A 54 -11.54 -28.81 6.35
CA GLU A 54 -10.58 -27.71 6.45
C GLU A 54 -9.62 -27.66 5.26
N ALA A 55 -9.19 -28.82 4.74
CA ALA A 55 -8.33 -28.87 3.56
C ALA A 55 -9.02 -28.21 2.34
N ARG A 56 -10.31 -28.50 2.13
CA ARG A 56 -11.08 -27.90 1.05
C ARG A 56 -11.31 -26.41 1.29
N ARG A 57 -11.62 -26.00 2.52
CA ARG A 57 -11.75 -24.58 2.90
C ARG A 57 -10.48 -23.80 2.60
N ILE A 58 -9.31 -24.33 2.97
CA ILE A 58 -8.02 -23.69 2.74
C ILE A 58 -7.78 -23.50 1.24
N GLU A 59 -8.08 -24.51 0.41
CA GLU A 59 -7.95 -24.40 -1.04
C GLU A 59 -8.94 -23.40 -1.65
N GLU A 60 -10.21 -23.42 -1.25
CA GLU A 60 -11.25 -22.48 -1.72
C GLU A 60 -10.88 -21.03 -1.34
N TRP A 61 -10.44 -20.80 -0.09
CA TRP A 61 -10.07 -19.48 0.41
C TRP A 61 -8.91 -18.84 -0.34
N LYS A 62 -8.02 -19.62 -0.98
CA LYS A 62 -6.94 -19.05 -1.81
C LYS A 62 -7.47 -18.11 -2.88
N ILE A 63 -8.66 -18.39 -3.41
CA ILE A 63 -9.28 -17.62 -4.49
C ILE A 63 -10.45 -16.81 -3.95
N ASP A 64 -11.29 -17.40 -3.11
CA ASP A 64 -12.53 -16.77 -2.68
C ASP A 64 -12.26 -15.52 -1.84
N VAL A 65 -11.33 -15.58 -0.88
CA VAL A 65 -11.06 -14.45 0.02
C VAL A 65 -10.54 -13.22 -0.73
N PRO A 66 -9.56 -13.32 -1.65
CA PRO A 66 -9.15 -12.18 -2.46
C PRO A 66 -10.24 -11.67 -3.41
N THR A 67 -11.03 -12.57 -4.01
CA THR A 67 -11.93 -12.19 -5.12
C THR A 67 -13.30 -11.68 -4.68
N ILE A 68 -13.74 -12.06 -3.49
CA ILE A 68 -15.09 -11.73 -2.98
C ILE A 68 -15.39 -10.23 -2.95
N GLY A 69 -14.37 -9.39 -2.78
CA GLY A 69 -14.53 -7.94 -2.80
C GLY A 69 -15.19 -7.42 -4.07
N TYR A 70 -14.89 -8.06 -5.22
CA TYR A 70 -15.45 -7.66 -6.51
C TYR A 70 -16.96 -7.87 -6.61
N ILE A 71 -17.55 -8.73 -5.78
CA ILE A 71 -19.00 -8.90 -5.72
C ILE A 71 -19.67 -7.59 -5.28
N TYR A 72 -19.08 -6.89 -4.32
CA TYR A 72 -19.57 -5.60 -3.83
C TYR A 72 -19.46 -4.50 -4.91
N GLN A 73 -18.50 -4.58 -5.83
CA GLN A 73 -18.34 -3.64 -6.96
C GLN A 73 -19.04 -4.06 -8.25
N GLY A 74 -19.85 -5.11 -8.23
CA GLY A 74 -20.48 -5.69 -9.41
C GLY A 74 -21.40 -4.72 -10.17
N SER A 75 -21.51 -4.91 -11.49
CA SER A 75 -22.42 -4.15 -12.37
C SER A 75 -23.88 -4.64 -12.26
N PRO A 76 -24.91 -3.77 -12.23
CA PRO A 76 -24.81 -2.32 -12.31
C PRO A 76 -24.19 -1.71 -11.05
N TYR A 77 -23.37 -0.69 -11.24
CA TYR A 77 -22.78 0.06 -10.13
C TYR A 77 -23.88 0.58 -9.19
N GLY A 78 -23.60 0.54 -7.89
CA GLY A 78 -24.52 1.06 -6.87
C GLY A 78 -25.57 0.05 -6.38
N ARG A 79 -25.40 -1.25 -6.65
CA ARG A 79 -26.18 -2.30 -5.97
C ARG A 79 -26.11 -2.08 -4.44
N PRO A 80 -27.24 -2.13 -3.72
CA PRO A 80 -27.21 -2.03 -2.27
C PRO A 80 -26.36 -3.14 -1.65
N CYS A 81 -25.45 -2.76 -0.75
CA CYS A 81 -24.78 -3.71 0.12
C CYS A 81 -25.44 -3.61 1.50
N ILE A 82 -26.09 -4.67 1.95
CA ILE A 82 -26.74 -4.71 3.27
C ILE A 82 -25.76 -5.36 4.25
N THR A 83 -25.30 -4.62 5.25
CA THR A 83 -24.35 -5.14 6.25
C THR A 83 -24.97 -5.09 7.64
N TYR A 84 -24.93 -6.23 8.31
CA TYR A 84 -25.41 -6.40 9.67
C TYR A 84 -24.25 -6.18 10.65
N PHE A 85 -24.11 -4.95 11.15
CA PHE A 85 -22.94 -4.57 11.94
C PHE A 85 -22.83 -5.25 13.31
N ASN A 86 -23.94 -5.63 13.92
CA ASN A 86 -23.97 -6.29 15.22
C ASN A 86 -23.97 -7.83 15.11
N GLY A 87 -23.97 -8.36 13.88
CA GLY A 87 -24.07 -9.78 13.55
C GLY A 87 -25.25 -10.06 12.63
N LEU A 88 -25.06 -10.96 11.66
CA LEU A 88 -26.05 -11.28 10.62
C LEU A 88 -27.46 -11.49 11.19
N GLY A 89 -28.43 -10.72 10.70
CA GLY A 89 -29.85 -10.82 11.08
C GLY A 89 -30.19 -10.26 12.46
N LEU A 90 -29.29 -9.54 13.12
CA LEU A 90 -29.56 -8.79 14.35
C LEU A 90 -29.90 -7.34 14.05
N ALA A 91 -30.62 -6.71 14.97
CA ALA A 91 -30.90 -5.28 14.93
C ALA A 91 -29.59 -4.47 14.97
N LEU A 92 -29.56 -3.35 14.24
CA LEU A 92 -28.50 -2.38 14.35
C LEU A 92 -28.56 -1.73 15.73
N ASP A 93 -27.46 -1.80 16.48
CA ASP A 93 -27.29 -1.10 17.75
C ASP A 93 -26.11 -0.14 17.60
N THR A 94 -26.42 1.16 17.63
CA THR A 94 -25.43 2.25 17.52
C THR A 94 -25.15 2.90 18.86
N CYS A 95 -25.55 2.30 19.99
CA CYS A 95 -25.15 2.83 21.28
C CYS A 95 -23.60 2.87 21.38
N PRO A 96 -23.02 3.84 22.11
CA PRO A 96 -21.56 4.00 22.17
C PRO A 96 -20.81 2.73 22.58
N ALA A 97 -21.41 1.91 23.46
CA ALA A 97 -20.83 0.63 23.87
C ALA A 97 -20.80 -0.40 22.73
N ALA A 98 -21.86 -0.48 21.92
CA ALA A 98 -21.92 -1.35 20.75
C ALA A 98 -20.96 -0.88 19.65
N LEU A 99 -20.87 0.42 19.38
CA LEU A 99 -19.92 0.96 18.40
C LEU A 99 -18.45 0.74 18.80
N ALA A 100 -18.15 0.76 20.11
CA ALA A 100 -16.81 0.47 20.62
C ALA A 100 -16.49 -1.04 20.67
N SER A 101 -17.48 -1.91 20.44
CA SER A 101 -17.31 -3.35 20.53
C SER A 101 -16.36 -3.89 19.46
N PRO A 102 -15.40 -4.75 19.82
CA PRO A 102 -14.58 -5.49 18.86
C PRO A 102 -15.37 -6.39 17.90
N GLN A 103 -16.59 -6.78 18.30
CA GLN A 103 -17.48 -7.63 17.53
C GLN A 103 -18.31 -6.82 16.52
N HIS A 104 -18.39 -5.50 16.68
CA HIS A 104 -19.09 -4.64 15.74
C HIS A 104 -18.34 -4.61 14.40
N TRP A 105 -19.03 -5.01 13.33
CA TRP A 105 -18.42 -5.21 12.01
C TRP A 105 -17.74 -3.94 11.51
N PHE A 106 -18.22 -2.74 11.87
CA PHE A 106 -17.61 -1.49 11.44
C PHE A 106 -16.13 -1.34 11.84
N ASN A 107 -15.73 -2.01 12.93
CA ASN A 107 -14.36 -1.99 13.45
C ASN A 107 -13.45 -3.04 12.80
N ARG A 108 -14.00 -3.93 11.97
CA ARG A 108 -13.27 -5.00 11.31
C ARG A 108 -12.55 -4.49 10.06
N VAL A 109 -11.49 -5.19 9.69
CA VAL A 109 -10.67 -4.86 8.51
C VAL A 109 -11.42 -5.08 7.20
N TRP A 110 -12.16 -6.18 7.10
CA TRP A 110 -12.94 -6.58 5.92
C TRP A 110 -13.98 -5.56 5.50
N THR A 111 -14.45 -4.76 6.44
CA THR A 111 -15.34 -3.62 6.22
C THR A 111 -14.80 -2.62 5.20
N LEU A 112 -13.49 -2.43 5.08
CA LEU A 112 -12.92 -1.58 4.03
C LEU A 112 -13.13 -2.15 2.62
N GLN A 113 -13.19 -3.47 2.51
CA GLN A 113 -13.51 -4.15 1.27
C GLN A 113 -14.99 -4.03 0.90
N GLU A 114 -15.85 -3.94 1.91
CA GLU A 114 -17.31 -3.83 1.76
C GLU A 114 -17.80 -2.37 1.66
N SER A 115 -16.93 -1.39 1.93
CA SER A 115 -17.29 0.03 1.99
C SER A 115 -17.63 0.56 0.59
N LEU A 116 -18.92 0.85 0.37
CA LEU A 116 -19.46 1.41 -0.87
C LEU A 116 -20.31 2.65 -0.60
N SER A 117 -20.60 3.43 -1.64
CA SER A 117 -21.56 4.54 -1.55
C SER A 117 -23.02 4.07 -1.37
N SER A 118 -23.33 2.83 -1.75
CA SER A 118 -24.67 2.21 -1.68
C SER A 118 -24.86 1.35 -0.43
N TRP A 119 -24.11 1.65 0.64
CA TRP A 119 -24.14 0.87 1.86
C TRP A 119 -25.41 1.14 2.68
N LEU A 120 -26.12 0.07 3.04
CA LEU A 120 -27.30 0.12 3.90
C LEU A 120 -27.07 -0.76 5.14
N PRO A 121 -27.29 -0.24 6.35
CA PRO A 121 -27.30 -1.09 7.54
C PRO A 121 -28.48 -2.06 7.51
N GLY A 122 -28.21 -3.34 7.77
CA GLY A 122 -29.25 -4.32 8.09
C GLY A 122 -29.71 -4.18 9.54
N GLY A 123 -30.93 -4.63 9.83
CA GLY A 123 -31.52 -4.60 11.16
C GLY A 123 -31.93 -3.19 11.62
N LEU A 124 -32.15 -2.26 10.68
CA LEU A 124 -32.58 -0.90 11.03
C LEU A 124 -33.93 -0.89 11.74
N SER A 125 -33.99 -0.19 12.87
CA SER A 125 -35.24 0.19 13.52
C SER A 125 -35.74 1.54 13.00
N GLY A 126 -37.05 1.75 12.98
CA GLY A 126 -37.63 3.07 12.68
C GLY A 126 -37.35 4.13 13.77
N THR A 127 -36.71 3.76 14.87
CA THR A 127 -36.35 4.66 15.98
C THR A 127 -34.89 5.09 15.86
N PRO A 128 -34.59 6.40 15.82
CA PRO A 128 -33.22 6.91 15.84
C PRO A 128 -32.48 6.50 17.11
N GLN A 129 -31.20 6.16 16.97
CA GLN A 129 -30.32 5.81 18.09
C GLN A 129 -29.19 6.83 18.25
N PRO A 130 -28.61 7.00 19.46
CA PRO A 130 -27.68 8.08 19.75
C PRO A 130 -26.42 8.10 18.87
N GLY A 131 -25.93 6.94 18.41
CA GLY A 131 -24.70 6.85 17.62
C GLY A 131 -24.90 6.80 16.11
N ASP A 132 -26.14 6.92 15.62
CA ASP A 132 -26.44 6.87 14.18
C ASP A 132 -25.62 7.91 13.42
N ALA A 133 -25.63 9.16 13.88
CA ALA A 133 -24.89 10.25 13.24
C ALA A 133 -23.38 9.95 13.11
N ALA A 134 -22.77 9.38 14.15
CA ALA A 134 -21.36 9.02 14.13
C ALA A 134 -21.07 7.85 13.17
N LEU A 135 -21.93 6.84 13.15
CA LEU A 135 -21.81 5.69 12.25
C LEU A 135 -21.94 6.12 10.78
N PHE A 136 -22.98 6.88 10.44
CA PHE A 136 -23.22 7.37 9.07
C PHE A 136 -22.15 8.37 8.60
N ALA A 137 -21.65 9.23 9.49
CA ALA A 137 -20.48 10.07 9.18
C ALA A 137 -19.24 9.20 8.88
N GLY A 138 -19.06 8.11 9.63
CA GLY A 138 -18.05 7.09 9.37
C GLY A 138 -18.16 6.49 7.97
N PHE A 139 -19.36 6.11 7.52
CA PHE A 139 -19.57 5.60 6.16
C PHE A 139 -19.13 6.60 5.09
N GLY A 140 -19.53 7.86 5.26
CA GLY A 140 -19.14 8.93 4.33
C GLY A 140 -17.62 9.14 4.28
N SER A 141 -16.93 8.98 5.41
CA SER A 141 -15.47 9.05 5.47
C SER A 141 -14.80 7.88 4.74
N LEU A 142 -15.27 6.65 4.94
CA LEU A 142 -14.70 5.46 4.28
C LEU A 142 -14.94 5.47 2.77
N ALA A 143 -16.12 5.90 2.33
CA ALA A 143 -16.42 6.03 0.90
C ALA A 143 -15.51 7.06 0.19
N ARG A 144 -14.84 7.94 0.96
CA ARG A 144 -13.95 9.00 0.46
C ARG A 144 -12.51 8.82 0.92
N LEU A 145 -12.14 7.60 1.35
CA LEU A 145 -10.83 7.33 1.91
C LEU A 145 -9.75 7.66 0.87
N THR A 146 -8.83 8.56 1.25
CA THR A 146 -7.69 8.92 0.40
C THR A 146 -6.62 7.85 0.49
N ARG A 147 -5.69 7.88 -0.48
CA ARG A 147 -4.53 6.98 -0.50
C ARG A 147 -3.72 7.02 0.80
N ASP A 148 -3.58 8.22 1.36
CA ASP A 148 -2.74 8.46 2.54
C ASP A 148 -3.42 8.02 3.84
N ALA A 149 -4.75 8.07 3.86
CA ALA A 149 -5.54 7.59 4.98
C ALA A 149 -5.73 6.06 4.94
N LEU A 150 -5.44 5.40 3.81
CA LEU A 150 -5.72 3.97 3.63
C LEU A 150 -4.93 3.09 4.61
N VAL A 151 -3.60 3.21 4.65
CA VAL A 151 -2.77 2.39 5.55
C VAL A 151 -3.10 2.68 7.03
N PRO A 152 -3.16 3.93 7.50
CA PRO A 152 -3.57 4.23 8.88
C PRO A 152 -4.96 3.66 9.24
N GLU A 153 -5.94 3.78 8.35
CA GLU A 153 -7.29 3.27 8.60
C GLU A 153 -7.33 1.74 8.61
N MET A 154 -6.54 1.08 7.75
CA MET A 154 -6.34 -0.37 7.77
C MET A 154 -5.74 -0.84 9.10
N MET A 155 -4.76 -0.11 9.64
CA MET A 155 -4.11 -0.43 10.92
C MET A 155 -5.00 -0.18 12.14
N ARG A 156 -5.92 0.77 12.06
CA ARG A 156 -6.86 1.08 13.14
C ARG A 156 -7.94 0.00 13.32
N ARG A 157 -8.10 -0.88 12.32
CA ARG A 157 -9.13 -1.91 12.28
C ARG A 157 -8.65 -3.24 12.85
N LEU A 158 -9.61 -3.98 13.38
CA LEU A 158 -9.41 -5.31 13.94
C LEU A 158 -9.40 -6.36 12.83
N CYS A 159 -8.38 -7.20 12.82
CA CYS A 159 -8.28 -8.37 11.95
C CYS A 159 -8.26 -9.66 12.80
N THR A 160 -8.59 -10.80 12.20
CA THR A 160 -8.38 -12.10 12.84
C THR A 160 -6.97 -12.60 12.55
N ASN A 161 -6.53 -12.40 11.31
CA ASN A 161 -5.19 -12.70 10.84
C ASN A 161 -4.58 -11.42 10.25
N GLU A 162 -3.29 -11.19 10.46
CA GLU A 162 -2.59 -10.03 9.87
C GLU A 162 -2.66 -10.04 8.33
N LEU A 163 -2.74 -11.24 7.74
CA LEU A 163 -2.95 -11.42 6.31
C LEU A 163 -4.26 -10.81 5.80
N ASP A 164 -5.28 -10.64 6.66
CA ASP A 164 -6.54 -10.01 6.31
C ASP A 164 -6.33 -8.53 5.93
N ARG A 165 -5.37 -7.84 6.57
CA ARG A 165 -5.01 -6.46 6.20
C ARG A 165 -4.37 -6.39 4.84
N ILE A 166 -3.49 -7.33 4.52
CA ILE A 166 -2.82 -7.41 3.21
C ILE A 166 -3.86 -7.72 2.11
N ALA A 167 -4.74 -8.70 2.34
CA ALA A 167 -5.81 -9.04 1.40
C ALA A 167 -6.77 -7.85 1.18
N GLY A 168 -7.21 -7.20 2.26
CA GLY A 168 -8.05 -6.00 2.17
C GLY A 168 -7.39 -4.84 1.43
N LEU A 169 -6.07 -4.63 1.62
CA LEU A 169 -5.30 -3.64 0.87
C LEU A 169 -5.33 -3.92 -0.63
N ALA A 170 -5.19 -5.18 -1.06
CA ALA A 170 -5.21 -5.54 -2.47
C ALA A 170 -6.48 -5.01 -3.18
N TYR A 171 -7.62 -5.17 -2.51
CA TYR A 171 -8.89 -4.66 -2.98
C TYR A 171 -8.98 -3.14 -2.94
N CYS A 172 -8.63 -2.50 -1.81
CA CYS A 172 -8.68 -1.04 -1.68
C CYS A 172 -7.77 -0.33 -2.71
N LEU A 173 -6.64 -0.96 -3.05
CA LEU A 173 -5.70 -0.48 -4.06
C LEU A 173 -6.13 -0.81 -5.50
N ARG A 174 -7.24 -1.55 -5.68
CA ARG A 174 -7.80 -1.99 -6.97
C ARG A 174 -6.76 -2.72 -7.83
N CYS A 175 -6.05 -3.67 -7.23
CA CYS A 175 -5.05 -4.46 -7.94
C CYS A 175 -5.71 -5.20 -9.12
N THR A 176 -5.08 -5.18 -10.30
CA THR A 176 -5.64 -5.85 -11.50
C THR A 176 -5.62 -7.37 -11.39
N THR A 177 -4.64 -7.88 -10.67
CA THR A 177 -4.48 -9.29 -10.30
C THR A 177 -4.37 -9.36 -8.79
N LEU A 178 -4.83 -10.46 -8.19
CA LEU A 178 -4.87 -10.61 -6.74
C LEU A 178 -3.93 -11.75 -6.31
N PRO A 179 -3.15 -11.56 -5.24
CA PRO A 179 -2.37 -12.64 -4.67
C PRO A 179 -3.29 -13.69 -4.03
N LEU A 180 -2.86 -14.96 -4.05
CA LEU A 180 -3.59 -16.02 -3.36
C LEU A 180 -3.56 -15.80 -1.85
N TYR A 181 -4.69 -16.02 -1.18
CA TYR A 181 -4.77 -15.97 0.28
C TYR A 181 -4.40 -17.32 0.89
N SER A 182 -3.32 -17.39 1.66
CA SER A 182 -2.93 -18.61 2.36
C SER A 182 -2.51 -18.30 3.77
N GLU A 183 -3.23 -18.85 4.74
CA GLU A 183 -2.95 -18.65 6.16
C GLU A 183 -1.59 -19.23 6.60
N ALA A 184 -0.98 -20.08 5.76
CA ALA A 184 0.33 -20.66 5.99
C ALA A 184 1.49 -19.79 5.52
N VAL A 185 1.23 -18.74 4.72
CA VAL A 185 2.27 -17.85 4.20
C VAL A 185 2.65 -16.82 5.27
N ALA A 186 3.93 -16.52 5.41
CA ALA A 186 4.38 -15.48 6.32
C ALA A 186 3.87 -14.10 5.88
N VAL A 187 3.57 -13.23 6.84
CA VAL A 187 3.03 -11.90 6.57
C VAL A 187 3.92 -11.08 5.62
N GLU A 188 5.23 -11.17 5.80
CA GLU A 188 6.20 -10.47 4.94
C GLU A 188 6.18 -11.00 3.51
N ASP A 189 6.09 -12.32 3.31
CA ASP A 189 6.01 -12.91 1.96
C ASP A 189 4.71 -12.50 1.25
N ALA A 190 3.59 -12.46 1.98
CA ALA A 190 2.32 -11.99 1.46
C ALA A 190 2.36 -10.50 1.06
N TRP A 191 3.05 -9.68 1.86
CA TRP A 191 3.25 -8.26 1.56
C TRP A 191 4.13 -8.06 0.32
N GLN A 192 5.26 -8.77 0.22
CA GLN A 192 6.12 -8.74 -0.96
C GLN A 192 5.38 -9.20 -2.22
N LEU A 193 4.53 -10.22 -2.09
CA LEU A 193 3.68 -10.67 -3.19
C LEU A 193 2.66 -9.58 -3.57
N LEU A 194 1.99 -8.95 -2.60
CA LEU A 194 1.04 -7.86 -2.88
C LEU A 194 1.71 -6.69 -3.63
N LEU A 195 2.93 -6.29 -3.24
CA LEU A 195 3.66 -5.21 -3.94
C LEU A 195 3.77 -5.46 -5.45
N LYS A 196 3.88 -6.72 -5.87
CA LYS A 196 3.90 -7.12 -7.29
C LYS A 196 2.59 -6.81 -8.03
N HIS A 197 1.48 -6.96 -7.33
CA HIS A 197 0.12 -6.76 -7.86
C HIS A 197 -0.35 -5.30 -7.83
N ILE A 198 0.26 -4.50 -6.95
CA ILE A 198 0.00 -3.07 -6.85
C ILE A 198 0.48 -2.34 -8.12
N SER A 199 -0.29 -1.33 -8.54
CA SER A 199 0.03 -0.55 -9.74
C SER A 199 1.42 0.11 -9.65
N HIS A 200 2.06 0.31 -10.80
CA HIS A 200 3.39 0.92 -10.89
C HIS A 200 3.46 2.33 -10.27
N VAL A 201 2.33 3.05 -10.22
CA VAL A 201 2.22 4.37 -9.57
C VAL A 201 2.28 4.23 -8.05
N TRP A 202 1.51 3.30 -7.49
CA TRP A 202 1.51 3.03 -6.06
C TRP A 202 2.83 2.42 -5.58
N ARG A 203 3.46 1.57 -6.38
CA ARG A 203 4.81 1.08 -6.08
C ARG A 203 5.85 2.20 -6.05
N MET A 204 5.75 3.15 -6.97
CA MET A 204 6.62 4.34 -6.96
C MET A 204 6.35 5.19 -5.71
N ASP A 205 5.09 5.32 -5.34
CA ASP A 205 4.69 6.07 -4.16
C ASP A 205 5.26 5.47 -2.87
N VAL A 206 5.11 4.15 -2.67
CA VAL A 206 5.72 3.47 -1.52
C VAL A 206 7.25 3.59 -1.56
N PHE A 207 7.85 3.43 -2.74
CA PHE A 207 9.30 3.58 -2.96
C PHE A 207 9.81 4.96 -2.55
N LEU A 208 9.06 6.03 -2.78
CA LEU A 208 9.52 7.38 -2.45
C LEU A 208 9.28 7.74 -0.99
N ARG A 209 8.14 7.35 -0.43
CA ARG A 209 7.67 7.91 0.85
C ARG A 209 8.13 7.15 2.08
N TYR A 210 8.48 5.88 1.94
CA TYR A 210 8.79 5.02 3.08
C TYR A 210 10.25 4.65 3.15
N THR A 211 10.79 4.69 4.38
CA THR A 211 12.13 4.21 4.65
C THR A 211 12.17 2.70 4.57
N VAL A 212 13.15 2.19 3.84
CA VAL A 212 13.41 0.75 3.80
C VAL A 212 14.13 0.36 5.09
N ASP A 213 13.55 -0.59 5.82
CA ASP A 213 14.05 -1.16 7.07
C ASP A 213 14.75 -2.52 6.85
N VAL A 214 14.61 -3.09 5.66
CA VAL A 214 15.29 -4.32 5.24
C VAL A 214 16.47 -3.96 4.32
N PRO A 215 17.70 -4.40 4.63
CA PRO A 215 18.85 -4.15 3.77
C PRO A 215 18.59 -4.55 2.32
N PHE A 216 18.96 -3.66 1.38
CA PHE A 216 18.84 -3.86 -0.07
C PHE A 216 17.42 -3.98 -0.64
N ALA A 217 16.37 -3.88 0.18
CA ALA A 217 15.01 -3.83 -0.33
C ALA A 217 14.70 -2.48 -0.98
N ILE A 218 13.75 -2.49 -1.92
CA ILE A 218 13.30 -1.28 -2.65
C ILE A 218 12.10 -0.64 -1.94
N HIS A 219 11.35 -1.43 -1.18
CA HIS A 219 10.16 -1.07 -0.40
C HIS A 219 10.37 -1.48 1.07
N PRO A 220 9.67 -0.83 2.03
CA PRO A 220 9.70 -1.27 3.42
C PRO A 220 9.14 -2.69 3.57
N SER A 221 9.53 -3.37 4.66
CA SER A 221 8.81 -4.56 5.14
C SER A 221 7.38 -4.19 5.55
N TRP A 222 6.53 -5.19 5.77
CA TRP A 222 5.20 -4.96 6.32
C TRP A 222 5.31 -4.27 7.67
N LYS A 223 6.16 -4.79 8.55
CA LYS A 223 6.44 -4.18 9.85
C LYS A 223 6.89 -2.72 9.70
N GLY A 224 7.81 -2.45 8.78
CA GLY A 224 8.33 -1.12 8.49
C GLY A 224 7.24 -0.16 8.02
N LEU A 225 6.32 -0.63 7.15
CA LEU A 225 5.17 0.15 6.69
C LEU A 225 4.22 0.51 7.83
N VAL A 226 3.98 -0.43 8.75
CA VAL A 226 3.07 -0.25 9.90
C VAL A 226 3.65 0.70 10.95
N GLU A 227 4.94 0.58 11.24
CA GLU A 227 5.61 1.38 12.27
C GLU A 227 6.06 2.77 11.77
N ALA A 228 6.29 2.92 10.47
CA ALA A 228 6.74 4.17 9.88
C ALA A 228 5.58 5.11 9.55
N ARG A 229 5.79 6.40 9.81
CA ARG A 229 5.03 7.45 9.13
C ARG A 229 5.68 7.73 7.77
N PRO A 230 4.91 8.10 6.73
CA PRO A 230 5.49 8.63 5.50
C PRO A 230 6.51 9.72 5.83
N ALA A 231 7.73 9.57 5.31
CA ALA A 231 8.83 10.49 5.59
C ALA A 231 8.80 11.75 4.70
N LEU A 232 8.11 11.68 3.56
CA LEU A 232 7.91 12.78 2.62
C LEU A 232 6.45 13.26 2.64
N ARG A 233 6.23 14.56 2.37
CA ARG A 233 4.90 15.20 2.43
C ARG A 233 3.87 14.61 1.45
N ASP A 234 2.60 14.69 1.85
CA ASP A 234 1.40 14.15 1.17
C ASP A 234 1.15 14.73 -0.25
N SER A 235 1.70 15.90 -0.58
CA SER A 235 1.45 16.57 -1.87
C SER A 235 2.13 15.91 -3.08
N LEU A 236 3.03 14.94 -2.88
CA LEU A 236 3.71 14.24 -3.97
C LEU A 236 2.76 13.32 -4.75
N VAL A 237 1.74 12.77 -4.10
CA VAL A 237 0.95 11.62 -4.57
C VAL A 237 -0.02 11.96 -5.70
N SER A 238 -0.62 13.15 -5.68
CA SER A 238 -1.64 13.54 -6.68
C SER A 238 -1.07 13.74 -8.09
N SER A 239 0.26 13.80 -8.19
CA SER A 239 0.93 14.30 -9.39
C SER A 239 2.17 13.50 -9.81
N LEU A 240 2.33 12.29 -9.28
CA LEU A 240 3.35 11.32 -9.72
C LEU A 240 3.16 11.00 -11.20
N LYS A 241 4.08 11.50 -12.03
CA LYS A 241 4.23 11.07 -13.44
C LYS A 241 5.23 9.92 -13.60
N GLY A 242 5.88 9.51 -12.51
CA GLY A 242 6.88 8.46 -12.48
C GLY A 242 6.27 7.09 -12.18
N ASN A 243 6.75 6.07 -12.88
CA ASN A 243 6.26 4.69 -12.77
C ASN A 243 7.40 3.77 -12.34
N LEU A 244 7.19 2.95 -11.32
CA LEU A 244 8.13 1.88 -10.97
C LEU A 244 7.59 0.57 -11.53
N TRP A 245 8.16 0.12 -12.64
CA TRP A 245 7.69 -1.04 -13.40
C TRP A 245 8.35 -2.33 -12.90
N LEU A 246 7.67 -3.47 -13.08
CA LEU A 246 8.31 -4.78 -12.88
C LEU A 246 9.15 -5.11 -14.11
N VAL A 247 10.35 -5.65 -13.90
CA VAL A 247 11.13 -6.29 -14.98
C VAL A 247 10.42 -7.60 -15.37
N ASP A 248 10.12 -8.46 -14.41
CA ASP A 248 9.31 -9.65 -14.62
C ASP A 248 7.81 -9.36 -14.45
N LYS A 249 7.06 -9.45 -15.56
CA LYS A 249 5.60 -9.26 -15.58
C LYS A 249 4.81 -10.52 -15.23
N SER A 250 5.48 -11.66 -15.05
CA SER A 250 4.83 -12.89 -14.57
C SER A 250 4.04 -12.57 -13.31
N GLN A 251 2.90 -13.21 -13.10
CA GLN A 251 2.09 -12.99 -11.88
C GLN A 251 2.36 -14.09 -10.83
N LEU A 252 3.39 -14.91 -11.06
CA LEU A 252 3.70 -16.05 -10.21
C LEU A 252 4.57 -15.64 -9.03
N HIS A 253 4.32 -16.25 -7.87
CA HIS A 253 5.24 -16.15 -6.75
C HIS A 253 6.56 -16.84 -7.11
N SER A 254 7.69 -16.22 -6.75
CA SER A 254 9.04 -16.73 -6.95
C SER A 254 9.85 -16.35 -5.72
N ALA A 255 10.78 -17.21 -5.33
CA ALA A 255 11.64 -16.95 -4.17
C ALA A 255 12.74 -15.90 -4.45
N HIS A 256 12.85 -15.40 -5.69
CA HIS A 256 13.86 -14.42 -6.06
C HIS A 256 13.40 -12.99 -5.74
N LEU A 257 14.36 -12.15 -5.33
CA LEU A 257 14.13 -10.72 -5.15
C LEU A 257 13.64 -10.09 -6.45
N TRP A 258 12.53 -9.38 -6.35
CA TRP A 258 11.89 -8.77 -7.49
C TRP A 258 12.70 -7.58 -8.01
N GLN A 259 12.85 -7.53 -9.33
CA GLN A 259 13.54 -6.45 -10.00
C GLN A 259 12.55 -5.44 -10.57
N TYR A 260 12.90 -4.17 -10.43
CA TYR A 260 12.10 -3.04 -10.85
C TYR A 260 12.91 -2.11 -11.73
N TYR A 261 12.24 -1.39 -12.62
CA TYR A 261 12.89 -0.35 -13.41
C TYR A 261 12.08 0.94 -13.45
N HIS A 262 12.80 2.04 -13.66
CA HIS A 262 12.24 3.38 -13.77
C HIS A 262 13.11 4.24 -14.70
N ASP A 263 12.47 5.05 -15.54
CA ASP A 263 13.14 5.96 -16.46
C ASP A 263 13.52 7.26 -15.73
N ALA A 264 14.79 7.39 -15.35
CA ALA A 264 15.32 8.60 -14.72
C ALA A 264 16.49 9.20 -15.49
N LYS A 265 16.64 10.52 -15.38
CA LYS A 265 17.89 11.17 -15.75
C LYS A 265 18.92 10.86 -14.67
N SER A 266 19.96 10.10 -15.02
CA SER A 266 21.11 9.86 -14.16
C SER A 266 22.19 10.91 -14.39
N PHE A 267 22.95 11.20 -13.34
CA PHE A 267 24.09 12.12 -13.39
C PHE A 267 25.39 11.42 -12.98
N PRO A 268 26.57 12.01 -13.25
CA PRO A 268 27.85 11.44 -12.85
C PRO A 268 27.95 11.11 -11.35
N LEU A 269 28.89 10.24 -11.00
CA LEU A 269 29.18 9.87 -9.63
C LEU A 269 29.61 11.10 -8.80
N CYS A 270 29.19 11.11 -7.53
CA CYS A 270 29.61 12.10 -6.56
C CYS A 270 29.80 11.46 -5.18
N LYS A 271 30.80 11.91 -4.44
CA LYS A 271 30.98 11.60 -3.03
C LYS A 271 30.10 12.53 -2.21
N ILE A 272 29.35 11.98 -1.25
CA ILE A 272 28.49 12.79 -0.38
C ILE A 272 29.04 12.77 1.05
N VAL A 273 29.27 13.96 1.59
CA VAL A 273 29.62 14.16 3.01
C VAL A 273 28.41 14.77 3.70
N CYS A 274 27.94 14.12 4.77
CA CYS A 274 26.78 14.59 5.52
C CYS A 274 27.25 15.34 6.77
N HIS A 275 27.01 16.64 6.84
CA HIS A 275 27.30 17.43 8.05
C HIS A 275 26.11 17.35 9.01
N ASN A 276 26.39 17.25 10.31
CA ASN A 276 25.39 17.12 11.38
C ASN A 276 24.47 15.87 11.26
N TYR A 277 24.97 14.80 10.62
CA TYR A 277 24.26 13.54 10.47
C TYR A 277 24.63 12.59 11.63
N ALA A 278 23.68 12.31 12.53
CA ALA A 278 23.85 11.24 13.51
C ALA A 278 23.69 9.89 12.78
N ALA A 279 24.74 9.07 12.77
CA ALA A 279 24.67 7.74 12.19
C ALA A 279 23.70 6.86 13.00
N GLY A 280 22.69 6.31 12.32
CA GLY A 280 21.66 5.46 12.94
C GLY A 280 20.26 6.05 12.77
N ILE A 281 19.51 5.52 11.79
CA ILE A 281 18.07 5.69 11.56
C ILE A 281 17.57 7.12 11.88
N ALA A 282 18.05 8.10 11.12
CA ALA A 282 17.64 9.49 11.30
C ALA A 282 16.27 9.72 10.66
N ARG A 283 15.21 9.77 11.49
CA ARG A 283 14.07 10.64 11.18
C ARG A 283 14.62 12.06 11.00
N ALA A 284 14.23 12.71 9.90
CA ALA A 284 14.66 14.02 9.45
C ALA A 284 15.06 14.97 10.60
N SER A 285 16.37 15.11 10.84
CA SER A 285 16.88 16.20 11.66
C SER A 285 17.00 17.44 10.77
N PRO A 286 16.40 18.59 11.12
CA PRO A 286 16.33 19.79 10.27
C PRO A 286 17.68 20.51 10.06
N ARG A 287 18.82 19.87 10.36
CA ARG A 287 20.16 20.46 10.30
C ARG A 287 21.17 19.69 9.46
N ILE A 288 20.73 18.64 8.76
CA ILE A 288 21.62 17.87 7.88
C ILE A 288 22.00 18.77 6.70
N GLU A 289 23.28 18.86 6.37
CA GLU A 289 23.74 19.45 5.11
C GLU A 289 24.44 18.36 4.30
N LEU A 290 24.11 18.27 3.02
CA LEU A 290 24.72 17.35 2.09
C LEU A 290 25.72 18.12 1.24
N GLU A 291 27.00 17.80 1.39
CA GLU A 291 28.07 18.30 0.54
C GLU A 291 28.36 17.29 -0.57
N PHE A 292 28.05 17.70 -1.80
CA PHE A 292 28.31 16.92 -3.00
C PHE A 292 29.70 17.27 -3.55
N CYS A 293 30.55 16.26 -3.64
CA CYS A 293 31.92 16.32 -4.18
C CYS A 293 31.96 15.52 -5.47
N PHE A 294 32.10 16.20 -6.61
CA PHE A 294 31.82 15.60 -7.91
C PHE A 294 33.05 15.03 -8.65
N ASP A 295 34.27 15.24 -8.16
CA ASP A 295 35.49 14.53 -8.57
C ASP A 295 36.38 14.38 -7.33
N ALA A 296 36.94 13.17 -7.13
CA ALA A 296 37.79 12.87 -5.98
C ALA A 296 39.27 13.26 -6.21
N GLU A 297 39.69 13.51 -7.45
CA GLU A 297 41.12 13.62 -7.82
C GLU A 297 41.63 15.05 -8.06
N GLU A 298 40.76 16.07 -8.16
CA GLU A 298 41.21 17.45 -8.41
C GLU A 298 40.79 18.43 -7.30
N ALA A 299 41.77 19.12 -6.72
CA ALA A 299 41.59 20.04 -5.60
C ALA A 299 40.72 21.29 -5.92
N ASN A 300 40.45 21.56 -7.20
CA ASN A 300 39.71 22.73 -7.68
C ASN A 300 38.25 22.46 -8.07
N VAL A 301 37.71 21.30 -7.66
CA VAL A 301 36.37 20.87 -8.06
C VAL A 301 35.29 21.56 -7.22
N PRO A 302 34.24 22.14 -7.83
CA PRO A 302 33.16 22.80 -7.10
C PRO A 302 32.45 21.82 -6.16
N ARG A 303 32.47 22.12 -4.86
CA ARG A 303 31.65 21.44 -3.86
C ARG A 303 30.31 22.17 -3.76
N LEU A 304 29.22 21.41 -3.74
CA LEU A 304 27.89 21.97 -3.58
C LEU A 304 27.30 21.52 -2.26
N ARG A 305 27.05 22.48 -1.36
CA ARG A 305 26.34 22.23 -0.11
C ARG A 305 24.88 22.58 -0.25
N LEU A 306 24.02 21.62 0.06
CA LEU A 306 22.56 21.76 0.01
C LEU A 306 21.96 21.23 1.30
N SER A 307 20.93 21.93 1.80
CA SER A 307 20.14 21.47 2.92
C SER A 307 18.87 20.80 2.37
N PRO A 308 18.71 19.47 2.55
CA PRO A 308 17.47 18.82 2.17
C PRO A 308 16.30 19.39 2.99
N LEU A 309 15.18 19.62 2.32
CA LEU A 309 13.91 19.86 2.99
C LEU A 309 13.45 18.57 3.67
N GLU A 310 13.63 17.44 2.98
CA GLU A 310 13.31 16.10 3.47
C GLU A 310 14.36 15.10 2.96
N LEU A 311 14.72 14.14 3.81
CA LEU A 311 15.68 13.08 3.52
C LEU A 311 15.13 11.77 4.11
N GLN A 312 15.04 10.75 3.26
CA GLN A 312 14.62 9.39 3.60
C GLN A 312 15.76 8.44 3.26
N GLY A 313 16.09 7.51 4.16
CA GLY A 313 17.12 6.48 3.93
C GLY A 313 18.40 6.72 4.70
N ILE A 314 19.44 5.97 4.34
CA ILE A 314 20.73 5.97 5.04
C ILE A 314 21.80 6.42 4.07
N LEU A 315 22.69 7.30 4.52
CA LEU A 315 23.88 7.69 3.78
C LEU A 315 25.11 7.30 4.58
N VAL A 316 26.00 6.56 3.92
CA VAL A 316 27.35 6.26 4.39
C VAL A 316 28.26 7.46 4.08
N GLN A 317 28.95 7.94 5.12
CA GLN A 317 29.85 9.08 5.02
C GLN A 317 30.96 8.85 4.01
N GLY A 318 31.05 9.75 3.02
CA GLY A 318 32.12 9.68 2.03
C GLY A 318 32.02 8.51 1.05
N ALA A 319 30.89 7.79 1.03
CA ALA A 319 30.62 6.85 -0.06
C ALA A 319 30.28 7.60 -1.36
N THR A 320 30.47 6.89 -2.46
CA THR A 320 30.22 7.39 -3.82
C THR A 320 28.82 6.98 -4.27
N TYR A 321 28.03 7.95 -4.71
CA TYR A 321 26.67 7.73 -5.18
C TYR A 321 26.51 8.27 -6.59
N LYS A 322 25.60 7.65 -7.34
CA LYS A 322 24.98 8.26 -8.50
C LYS A 322 23.71 8.98 -8.05
N THR A 323 23.39 10.09 -8.71
CA THR A 323 22.13 10.80 -8.45
C THR A 323 21.17 10.62 -9.60
N LEU A 324 19.93 10.24 -9.27
CA LEU A 324 18.82 10.12 -10.20
C LEU A 324 17.85 11.26 -9.96
N ARG A 325 17.44 11.95 -11.03
CA ARG A 325 16.48 13.04 -10.95
C ARG A 325 15.11 12.60 -11.42
N LEU A 326 14.14 12.74 -10.52
CA LEU A 326 12.75 12.34 -10.69
C LEU A 326 11.86 13.59 -10.69
N PRO A 327 11.41 14.07 -11.86
CA PRO A 327 10.43 15.15 -11.91
C PRO A 327 9.06 14.63 -11.44
N ILE A 328 8.49 15.27 -10.43
CA ILE A 328 7.15 14.98 -9.90
C ILE A 328 6.37 16.28 -9.94
N HIS A 329 5.57 16.46 -10.99
CA HIS A 329 4.80 17.68 -11.23
C HIS A 329 5.69 18.94 -11.32
N GLN A 330 5.53 19.87 -10.37
CA GLN A 330 6.30 21.11 -10.23
C GLN A 330 7.50 20.95 -9.30
N GLU A 331 7.69 19.77 -8.72
CA GLU A 331 8.81 19.46 -7.83
C GLU A 331 9.77 18.45 -8.47
N VAL A 332 10.93 18.31 -7.84
CA VAL A 332 11.96 17.34 -8.22
C VAL A 332 12.39 16.58 -6.98
N ILE A 333 12.32 15.26 -7.08
CA ILE A 333 12.88 14.35 -6.08
C ILE A 333 14.17 13.78 -6.63
N TRP A 334 15.16 13.63 -5.74
CA TRP A 334 16.46 13.08 -6.05
C TRP A 334 16.61 11.73 -5.36
N VAL A 335 17.06 10.71 -6.09
CA VAL A 335 17.39 9.40 -5.50
C VAL A 335 18.89 9.22 -5.55
N LEU A 336 19.46 8.92 -4.40
CA LEU A 336 20.87 8.59 -4.24
C LEU A 336 20.99 7.08 -4.30
N VAL A 337 21.77 6.62 -5.27
CA VAL A 337 21.89 5.20 -5.60
C VAL A 337 23.35 4.80 -5.73
N GLU A 338 23.66 3.56 -5.43
CA GLU A 338 24.97 2.97 -5.66
C GLU A 338 24.89 2.11 -6.92
N PRO A 339 25.71 2.36 -7.95
CA PRO A 339 25.75 1.50 -9.12
C PRO A 339 26.35 0.14 -8.76
N LEU A 340 25.67 -0.94 -9.18
CA LEU A 340 26.20 -2.28 -9.07
C LEU A 340 27.08 -2.58 -10.28
N ASN A 341 28.27 -3.13 -10.04
CA ASN A 341 29.17 -3.59 -11.09
C ASN A 341 28.65 -4.94 -11.61
N GLY A 342 27.69 -4.92 -12.54
CA GLY A 342 27.07 -6.13 -13.06
C GLY A 342 26.01 -5.88 -14.15
N ALA A 343 25.86 -6.85 -15.03
CA ALA A 343 24.91 -7.02 -16.14
C ALA A 343 24.21 -5.76 -16.71
N GLN A 344 24.56 -5.39 -17.95
CA GLN A 344 23.67 -4.57 -18.78
C GLN A 344 22.53 -5.44 -19.32
N TRP A 345 21.32 -5.14 -18.88
CA TRP A 345 20.12 -5.78 -19.40
C TRP A 345 19.75 -5.21 -20.78
N TRP A 346 20.07 -3.93 -21.02
CA TRP A 346 19.74 -3.19 -22.23
C TRP A 346 20.76 -2.05 -22.45
N THR A 347 20.82 -1.50 -23.66
CA THR A 347 21.61 -0.28 -23.94
C THR A 347 21.12 0.87 -23.06
N ASN A 348 22.03 1.52 -22.32
CA ASN A 348 21.79 2.62 -21.37
C ASN A 348 21.08 2.26 -20.05
N THR A 349 21.13 0.99 -19.59
CA THR A 349 20.63 0.65 -18.26
C THR A 349 21.70 0.61 -17.19
N LEU A 350 21.28 0.96 -15.98
CA LEU A 350 22.11 0.98 -14.80
C LEU A 350 21.42 0.18 -13.70
N GLU A 351 22.04 -0.92 -13.31
CA GLU A 351 21.64 -1.66 -12.12
C GLU A 351 22.15 -0.94 -10.88
N VAL A 352 21.27 -0.70 -9.90
CA VAL A 352 21.58 0.13 -8.73
C VAL A 352 20.92 -0.35 -7.45
N LEU A 353 21.54 -0.01 -6.31
CA LEU A 353 20.92 -0.07 -4.99
C LEU A 353 20.40 1.33 -4.58
N LYS A 354 19.17 1.41 -4.09
CA LYS A 354 18.63 2.63 -3.49
C LYS A 354 19.20 2.81 -2.09
N TRP A 355 19.81 3.97 -1.84
CA TRP A 355 20.28 4.36 -0.50
C TRP A 355 19.39 5.41 0.16
N ALA A 356 19.07 6.47 -0.58
CA ALA A 356 18.27 7.57 -0.04
C ALA A 356 17.41 8.27 -1.09
N VAL A 357 16.32 8.87 -0.62
CA VAL A 357 15.46 9.77 -1.38
C VAL A 357 15.51 11.15 -0.72
N VAL A 358 15.75 12.18 -1.52
CA VAL A 358 16.02 13.54 -1.05
C VAL A 358 15.13 14.53 -1.79
N ARG A 359 14.50 15.42 -1.01
CA ARG A 359 13.78 16.58 -1.53
C ARG A 359 14.53 17.84 -1.16
N PHE A 360 14.85 18.64 -2.16
CA PHE A 360 15.46 19.96 -1.98
C PHE A 360 14.45 21.07 -2.27
N SER A 361 14.79 22.30 -1.87
CA SER A 361 14.06 23.48 -2.33
C SER A 361 14.13 23.56 -3.88
N PRO A 362 13.14 24.17 -4.57
CA PRO A 362 13.21 24.35 -6.01
C PRO A 362 14.50 25.03 -6.47
N LYS A 363 14.98 26.03 -5.71
CA LYS A 363 16.25 26.72 -5.94
C LYS A 363 17.45 25.77 -5.86
N ASP A 364 17.52 24.96 -4.83
CA ASP A 364 18.63 24.02 -4.62
C ASP A 364 18.62 22.87 -5.63
N SER A 365 17.42 22.40 -6.01
CA SER A 365 17.29 21.42 -7.09
C SER A 365 17.75 21.97 -8.45
N VAL A 366 17.54 23.27 -8.72
CA VAL A 366 18.07 23.92 -9.93
C VAL A 366 19.59 24.00 -9.86
N ARG A 367 20.15 24.47 -8.73
CA ARG A 367 21.61 24.54 -8.51
C ARG A 367 22.29 23.19 -8.72
N LEU A 368 21.73 22.11 -8.16
CA LEU A 368 22.25 20.76 -8.36
C LEU A 368 22.20 20.34 -9.83
N SER A 369 21.10 20.65 -10.53
CA SER A 369 20.96 20.35 -11.95
C SER A 369 21.95 21.12 -12.83
N GLU A 370 22.24 22.39 -12.50
CA GLU A 370 23.17 23.24 -13.25
C GLU A 370 24.61 22.77 -13.13
N VAL A 371 25.06 22.39 -11.92
CA VAL A 371 26.40 21.82 -11.70
C VAL A 371 26.60 20.59 -12.59
N TYR A 372 25.58 19.74 -12.70
CA TYR A 372 25.67 18.58 -13.57
C TYR A 372 25.60 18.91 -15.07
N ARG A 373 24.85 19.94 -15.50
CA ARG A 373 24.86 20.37 -16.92
C ARG A 373 26.22 20.92 -17.32
N GLY A 374 26.84 21.74 -16.47
CA GLY A 374 28.17 22.30 -16.72
C GLY A 374 29.28 21.24 -16.83
N ARG A 375 29.06 20.04 -16.27
CA ARG A 375 29.97 18.89 -16.39
C ARG A 375 29.70 18.01 -17.61
N GLY A 376 28.46 18.00 -18.08
CA GLY A 376 28.09 17.32 -19.31
C GLY A 376 28.59 18.06 -20.55
N GLN A 377 29.18 19.24 -20.41
CA GLN A 377 29.67 20.07 -21.50
C GLN A 377 31.16 20.41 -21.33
N ASP A 378 31.93 20.42 -22.41
CA ASP A 378 33.31 20.93 -22.41
C ASP A 378 33.33 22.46 -22.37
N ALA A 379 34.52 23.06 -22.31
CA ALA A 379 34.70 24.52 -22.28
C ALA A 379 34.10 25.25 -23.50
N ALA A 380 33.71 24.51 -24.55
CA ALA A 380 33.06 25.00 -25.76
C ALA A 380 31.55 24.65 -25.83
N GLY A 381 30.96 24.13 -24.74
CA GLY A 381 29.54 23.79 -24.66
C GLY A 381 29.13 22.46 -25.29
N ARG A 382 30.08 21.62 -25.73
CA ARG A 382 29.81 20.34 -26.41
C ARG A 382 29.70 19.20 -25.41
N PRO A 383 28.89 18.16 -25.66
CA PRO A 383 28.78 17.01 -24.76
C PRO A 383 30.16 16.39 -24.43
N ARG A 384 30.55 16.34 -23.15
CA ARG A 384 31.76 15.61 -22.73
C ARG A 384 31.52 14.11 -22.94
N ALA A 385 32.37 13.47 -23.74
CA ALA A 385 32.32 12.02 -23.95
C ALA A 385 32.45 11.30 -22.60
N THR A 386 31.56 10.36 -22.33
CA THR A 386 31.62 9.50 -21.15
C THR A 386 32.81 8.54 -21.34
N PRO A 387 33.69 8.33 -20.35
CA PRO A 387 34.67 7.25 -20.43
C PRO A 387 33.89 5.92 -20.49
N MET A 388 34.28 5.04 -21.41
CA MET A 388 33.71 3.70 -21.56
C MET A 388 33.92 2.83 -20.32
#